data_AF-A0A1J3GFC9-F1
#
_entry.id   AF-A0A1J3GFC9-F1
#
_cell.length_a   1.000
_cell.length_b   1.000
_cell.length_c   1.000
_cell.angle_alpha   90.00
_cell.angle_beta   90.00
_cell.angle_gamma   90.00
#
_symmetry.space_group_name_H-M   'P 1'
#
loop_
_entity.id
_entity.type
_entity.pdbx_description
1 polymer ?
#
loop_
_entity_poly.entity_id
_entity_poly.type
_entity_poly.pdbx_seq_one_letter_code
_entity_poly.pdbx_strand_id
1 'polypeptide(L)'
;SLDCGFPPTELSPYIEPITRLQFSSDSNFIQSGKIGRIDTSLQAEFPKQHTTLRYFPDGKRNCYNLTVKKGTNYLIRGRFVYGNYD
;
A
#
# COMPACT_ATOMS: atom_id res chain seq x y z
N SER A 1 8.79 -3.05 -2.87
CA SER A 1 7.37 -3.33 -2.55
C SER A 1 6.56 -2.05 -2.63
N LEU A 2 5.24 -2.13 -2.80
CA LEU A 2 4.36 -0.95 -2.79
C LEU A 2 3.65 -0.82 -1.44
N ASP A 3 3.64 0.38 -0.90
CA ASP A 3 2.86 0.77 0.28
C ASP A 3 1.58 1.47 -0.20
N CYS A 4 0.45 0.79 0.01
CA CYS A 4 -0.83 1.21 -0.53
C CYS A 4 -1.38 2.36 0.31
N GLY A 5 -1.56 3.53 -0.29
CA GLY A 5 -2.01 4.71 0.46
C GLY A 5 -0.91 5.39 1.27
N PHE A 6 0.36 5.20 0.89
CA PHE A 6 1.45 5.97 1.48
C PHE A 6 1.19 7.49 1.31
N PRO A 7 1.27 8.30 2.39
CA PRO A 7 0.91 9.70 2.32
C PRO A 7 1.82 10.50 1.37
N PRO A 8 1.27 11.38 0.51
CA PRO A 8 2.07 12.19 -0.42
C PRO A 8 2.94 13.23 0.30
N THR A 9 2.68 13.49 1.58
CA THR A 9 3.46 14.38 2.44
C THR A 9 4.73 13.73 3.00
N GLU A 10 4.87 12.40 2.89
CA GLU A 10 6.03 11.67 3.37
C GLU A 10 7.00 11.33 2.23
N LEU A 11 8.29 11.19 2.58
CA LEU A 11 9.32 10.82 1.62
C LEU A 11 9.25 9.33 1.27
N SER A 12 9.20 9.03 -0.02
CA SER A 12 9.26 7.70 -0.61
C SER A 12 10.44 7.61 -1.60
N PRO A 13 11.16 6.48 -1.67
CA PRO A 13 10.95 5.23 -0.94
C PRO A 13 11.55 5.24 0.48
N TYR A 14 11.18 4.27 1.31
CA TYR A 14 11.74 4.05 2.65
C TYR A 14 12.05 2.57 2.91
N ILE A 15 12.90 2.30 3.92
CA ILE A 15 13.21 0.94 4.38
C ILE A 15 12.41 0.67 5.65
N GLU A 16 11.63 -0.40 5.67
CA GLU A 16 10.86 -0.80 6.84
C GLU A 16 11.75 -1.53 7.85
N PRO A 17 11.78 -1.10 9.13
CA PRO A 17 12.79 -1.56 10.09
C PRO A 17 12.70 -3.04 10.48
N ILE A 18 11.51 -3.66 10.46
CA ILE A 18 11.29 -5.04 10.92
C ILE A 18 11.65 -6.03 9.81
N THR A 19 11.03 -5.89 8.65
CA THR A 19 11.19 -6.76 7.48
C THR A 19 12.42 -6.44 6.64
N ARG A 20 13.01 -5.24 6.83
CA ARG A 20 14.13 -4.71 6.03
C ARG A 20 13.83 -4.57 4.54
N LEU A 21 12.55 -4.60 4.17
CA LEU A 21 12.11 -4.43 2.79
C LEU A 21 11.98 -2.94 2.44
N GLN A 22 12.34 -2.59 1.21
CA GLN A 22 12.09 -1.26 0.68
C GLN A 22 10.66 -1.13 0.15
N PHE A 23 9.97 -0.10 0.62
CA PHE A 23 8.63 0.26 0.20
C PHE A 23 8.64 1.61 -0.52
N SER A 24 7.94 1.66 -1.65
CA SER A 24 7.65 2.88 -2.40
C SER A 24 6.17 3.19 -2.32
N SER A 25 5.80 4.46 -2.42
CA SER A 25 4.41 4.87 -2.58
C SER A 25 3.77 4.18 -3.79
N ASP A 26 2.52 3.77 -3.64
CA ASP A 26 1.72 3.18 -4.71
C ASP A 26 1.13 4.22 -5.68
N SER A 27 1.25 5.53 -5.37
CA SER A 27 0.62 6.64 -6.10
C SER A 27 0.97 6.72 -7.58
N ASN A 28 2.14 6.24 -7.99
CA ASN A 28 2.56 6.25 -9.40
C ASN A 28 2.03 5.04 -10.19
N PHE A 29 1.41 4.08 -9.51
CA PHE A 29 0.96 2.82 -10.10
C PHE A 29 -0.55 2.72 -10.21
N ILE A 30 -1.30 3.63 -9.59
CA ILE A 30 -2.77 3.66 -9.62
C ILE A 30 -3.29 5.10 -9.62
N GLN A 31 -4.42 5.33 -10.31
CA GLN A 31 -5.02 6.65 -10.48
C GLN A 31 -6.32 6.85 -9.68
N SER A 32 -6.83 5.80 -9.05
CA SER A 32 -8.11 5.78 -8.36
C SER A 32 -7.98 5.38 -6.89
N GLY A 33 -9.08 5.48 -6.16
CA GLY A 33 -9.14 5.17 -4.73
C GLY A 33 -8.72 6.32 -3.83
N LYS A 34 -9.03 6.17 -2.55
CA LYS A 34 -8.75 7.12 -1.47
C LYS A 34 -7.75 6.49 -0.50
N ILE A 35 -7.06 7.34 0.23
CA ILE A 35 -6.09 6.93 1.25
C ILE A 35 -6.81 6.86 2.59
N GLY A 36 -6.64 5.76 3.30
CA GLY A 36 -7.10 5.57 4.68
C GLY A 36 -5.92 5.25 5.59
N ARG A 37 -6.12 5.44 6.89
CA ARG A 37 -5.16 5.07 7.93
C ARG A 37 -5.89 4.21 8.96
N ILE A 38 -5.19 3.21 9.50
CA ILE A 38 -5.74 2.37 10.57
C ILE A 38 -5.83 3.18 11.86
N ASP A 39 -6.72 2.75 12.76
CA ASP A 39 -6.86 3.35 14.08
C ASP A 39 -5.50 3.45 14.79
N THR A 40 -5.26 4.58 15.46
CA THR A 40 -3.97 4.87 16.10
C THR A 40 -3.61 3.84 17.17
N SER A 41 -4.60 3.26 17.85
CA SER A 41 -4.38 2.19 18.84
C SER A 41 -3.77 0.93 18.23
N LEU A 42 -4.04 0.66 16.94
CA LEU A 42 -3.51 -0.51 16.23
C LEU A 42 -2.16 -0.24 15.57
N GLN A 43 -1.76 1.01 15.36
CA GLN A 43 -0.52 1.33 14.61
C GLN A 43 0.74 0.75 15.23
N ALA A 44 0.79 0.59 16.56
CA ALA A 44 1.92 -0.03 17.24
C ALA A 44 2.05 -1.55 16.98
N GLU A 45 0.96 -2.21 16.58
CA GLU A 45 0.91 -3.65 16.34
C GLU A 45 1.29 -4.02 14.90
N PHE A 46 1.35 -3.03 14.01
CA PHE A 46 1.54 -3.25 12.58
C PHE A 46 2.82 -2.60 12.05
N PRO A 47 3.55 -3.28 11.14
CA PRO A 47 4.61 -2.67 10.36
C PRO A 47 4.14 -1.42 9.60
N LYS A 48 5.03 -0.46 9.36
CA LYS A 48 4.70 0.86 8.78
C LYS A 48 3.78 0.78 7.56
N GLN A 49 4.08 -0.10 6.62
CA GLN A 49 3.35 -0.31 5.36
C GLN A 49 1.95 -0.94 5.52
N HIS A 50 1.56 -1.32 6.73
CA HIS A 50 0.22 -1.83 7.06
C HIS A 50 -0.59 -0.80 7.86
N THR A 51 0.01 0.34 8.22
CA THR A 51 -0.68 1.42 8.95
C THR A 51 -1.52 2.31 8.04
N THR A 52 -1.21 2.34 6.74
CA THR A 52 -1.98 3.02 5.71
C THR A 52 -2.52 2.03 4.69
N LEU A 53 -3.61 2.41 4.04
CA LEU A 53 -4.24 1.60 3.00
C LEU A 53 -4.80 2.47 1.87
N ARG A 54 -4.99 1.85 0.71
CA ARG A 54 -5.82 2.40 -0.36
C ARG A 54 -7.14 1.66 -0.40
N TYR A 55 -8.24 2.41 -0.31
CA TYR A 55 -9.59 1.88 -0.42
C TYR A 55 -10.32 2.48 -1.62
N PHE A 56 -11.35 1.78 -2.09
CA PHE A 56 -12.03 2.09 -3.34
C PHE A 56 -13.54 2.16 -3.11
N PRO A 57 -14.05 3.29 -2.58
CA PRO A 57 -15.49 3.46 -2.35
C PRO A 57 -16.25 3.71 -3.65
N ASP A 58 -15.54 4.20 -4.67
CA ASP A 58 -16.08 4.61 -5.95
C ASP A 58 -15.64 3.63 -7.06
N GLY A 59 -16.59 3.25 -7.92
CA GLY A 59 -16.32 2.41 -9.10
C GLY A 59 -16.25 0.91 -8.81
N LYS A 60 -16.44 0.10 -9.86
CA LYS A 60 -16.44 -1.38 -9.78
C LYS A 60 -15.06 -2.01 -10.03
N ARG A 61 -14.12 -1.26 -10.61
CA ARG A 61 -12.81 -1.77 -11.06
C ARG A 61 -11.72 -0.73 -10.82
N ASN A 62 -10.62 -1.17 -10.22
CA ASN A 62 -9.42 -0.39 -9.95
C ASN A 62 -8.20 -1.19 -10.41
N CYS A 63 -7.28 -0.54 -11.13
CA CYS A 63 -6.18 -1.21 -11.80
C CYS A 63 -4.84 -0.61 -11.37
N TYR A 64 -3.95 -1.45 -10.86
CA TYR A 64 -2.53 -1.12 -10.75
C TYR A 64 -1.83 -1.43 -12.08
N ASN A 65 -1.03 -0.49 -12.56
CA ASN A 65 -0.22 -0.67 -13.77
C ASN A 65 1.24 -0.94 -13.39
N LEU A 66 1.70 -2.18 -13.56
CA LEU A 66 3.05 -2.62 -13.19
C LEU A 66 3.83 -3.02 -14.45
N THR A 67 5.06 -2.51 -14.59
CA THR A 67 5.97 -2.95 -15.66
C THR A 67 6.56 -4.31 -15.32
N VAL A 68 6.33 -5.31 -16.17
CA VAL A 68 6.81 -6.69 -15.99
C VAL A 68 7.52 -7.21 -17.25
N LYS A 69 8.36 -8.24 -17.10
CA LYS A 69 9.04 -8.92 -18.20
C LYS A 69 8.23 -10.12 -18.68
N LYS A 70 7.91 -10.15 -19.98
CA LYS A 70 7.20 -11.28 -20.61
C LYS A 70 7.95 -12.60 -20.36
N GLY A 71 7.19 -13.66 -20.06
CA GLY A 71 7.74 -15.02 -19.83
C GLY A 71 8.39 -15.22 -18.46
N THR A 72 8.31 -14.24 -17.56
CA THR A 72 8.79 -14.37 -16.18
C THR A 72 7.63 -14.67 -15.24
N ASN A 73 7.80 -15.63 -14.33
CA ASN A 73 6.83 -15.91 -13.28
C ASN A 73 7.05 -14.96 -12.10
N TYR A 74 5.98 -14.32 -11.63
CA TYR A 74 6.01 -13.38 -10.52
C TYR A 74 5.10 -13.85 -9.38
N LEU A 75 5.58 -13.76 -8.15
CA LEU A 75 4.74 -13.89 -6.97
C LEU A 75 4.08 -12.53 -6.68
N ILE A 76 2.75 -12.48 -6.74
CA ILE A 76 1.97 -11.32 -6.33
C ILE A 76 1.37 -11.60 -4.96
N ARG A 77 1.59 -10.69 -4.00
CA ARG A 77 1.04 -10.79 -2.64
C ARG A 77 0.35 -9.49 -2.27
N GLY A 78 -0.96 -9.56 -2.03
CA GLY A 78 -1.70 -8.51 -1.34
C GLY A 78 -1.65 -8.71 0.17
N ARG A 79 -1.70 -7.62 0.93
CA ARG A 79 -1.89 -7.65 2.39
C ARG A 79 -3.04 -6.72 2.73
N PHE A 80 -3.87 -7.17 3.66
CA PHE A 80 -5.07 -6.49 4.08
C PHE A 80 -5.09 -6.50 5.60
N VAL A 81 -5.23 -5.33 6.19
CA VAL A 81 -5.65 -5.20 7.59
C VAL A 81 -7.17 -5.02 7.52
N TYR A 82 -7.89 -5.60 8.47
CA TYR A 82 -9.33 -5.39 8.63
C TYR A 82 -9.57 -4.56 9.90
N GLY A 83 -10.49 -3.60 9.82
CA GLY A 83 -10.74 -2.65 10.90
C GLY A 83 -11.62 -1.50 10.44
N ASN A 84 -11.87 -0.57 11.36
CA ASN A 84 -12.51 0.69 11.05
C ASN A 84 -11.45 1.71 10.64
N TYR A 85 -11.77 2.52 9.63
CA TYR A 85 -10.82 3.42 8.95
C TYR A 85 -11.41 4.83 8.80
N ASP A 86 -12.21 5.22 9.79
CA ASP A 86 -12.94 6.50 9.84
C ASP A 86 -12.01 7.71 9.68
#